data_AF-A0A0R1ULA8-F1
#
_entry.id   AF-A0A0R1ULA8-F1
#
_cell.length_a   1.000
_cell.length_b   1.000
_cell.length_c   1.000
_cell.angle_alpha   90.00
_cell.angle_beta   90.00
_cell.angle_gamma   90.00
#
_symmetry.space_group_name_H-M   'P 1'
#
loop_
_entity.id
_entity.type
_entity.pdbx_description
1 polymer ?
#
loop_
_entity_poly.entity_id
_entity_poly.type
_entity_poly.pdbx_seq_one_letter_code
_entity_poly.pdbx_strand_id
1 'polypeptide(L)'
;MTIVANSEFDTIAAISTPVGEGGISIIRISGSAALAVANQLIKGPDLTQVASHTINYGHLIDPTTAEEVDEVMVSVMLAPRTYTKEDVVEINCHGGLLATNRTLQLVLSHGARLAEPGEFTKRAFLNGRLDLSQAEAVMDLIRAKTDQSMQVALNQLDGDLSRLIKRLRQDILDVLAQVEVNIDYPEYDAVEEMTSQMLKEKAQSVKQHLVALLQSAKQGKVLRDGLATAIIGRPNVGKSSLLNTLLHEDKAIVTNVAGTTRDVIEEYVNVNGVPLRLIDTAGIRQTDDQVEKIGVARSKQALDAADLVLLLLDSSRELTGEDRALIEATAAKPRIVILNKTDLPSQIDTGQVQAMIGDTPLLKTSITDHTGVDQLGALIAHLFFEQGIESHQGEVMVTNARHIGLLAQANEALDEVLSGLAAGMPVDLVQIDMTRCWDLLGEITGDSYQDELLDQLFSQFCLGK
;
A
#
# COMPACT_ATOMS: atom_id res chain seq x y z
N MET A 1 -5.21 -1.93 32.40
CA MET A 1 -5.72 -0.56 32.58
C MET A 1 -6.82 -0.34 31.57
N THR A 2 -8.04 -0.08 32.04
CA THR A 2 -9.19 0.25 31.20
C THR A 2 -8.93 1.60 30.57
N ILE A 3 -8.57 1.63 29.28
CA ILE A 3 -8.45 2.88 28.53
C ILE A 3 -9.82 3.55 28.58
N VAL A 4 -9.83 4.75 29.18
CA VAL A 4 -11.00 5.62 29.27
C VAL A 4 -11.51 5.82 27.84
N ALA A 5 -12.73 5.36 27.56
CA ALA A 5 -13.42 5.70 26.33
C ALA A 5 -13.56 7.22 26.30
N ASN A 6 -12.76 7.90 25.48
CA ASN A 6 -12.82 9.35 25.31
C ASN A 6 -14.23 9.72 24.85
N SER A 7 -15.06 10.20 25.77
CA SER A 7 -16.40 10.72 25.51
C SER A 7 -16.40 12.13 24.91
N GLU A 8 -15.32 12.53 24.24
CA GLU A 8 -15.09 13.90 23.72
C GLU A 8 -14.87 13.95 22.20
N PHE A 9 -15.20 12.89 21.45
CA PHE A 9 -15.26 13.00 20.00
C PHE A 9 -16.64 13.50 19.56
N ASP A 10 -16.63 14.55 18.74
CA ASP A 10 -17.79 15.03 18.02
C ASP A 10 -18.32 13.98 17.03
N THR A 11 -19.55 14.14 16.53
CA THR A 11 -20.11 13.23 15.54
C THR A 11 -19.69 13.68 14.14
N ILE A 12 -19.14 12.76 13.35
CA ILE A 12 -18.63 13.03 12.00
C ILE A 12 -19.47 12.34 10.93
N ALA A 13 -19.49 12.93 9.73
CA ALA A 13 -20.10 12.34 8.56
C ALA A 13 -19.27 12.55 7.29
N ALA A 14 -19.34 11.58 6.37
CA ALA A 14 -18.78 11.71 5.03
C ALA A 14 -19.40 10.72 4.04
N ILE A 15 -19.20 10.98 2.75
CA ILE A 15 -19.52 10.04 1.67
C ILE A 15 -18.48 8.90 1.70
N SER A 16 -18.93 7.66 1.81
CA SER A 16 -18.07 6.46 1.93
C SER A 16 -17.93 5.68 0.62
N THR A 17 -18.67 6.07 -0.42
CA THR A 17 -18.58 5.52 -1.79
C THR A 17 -17.74 6.41 -2.70
N PRO A 18 -17.13 5.87 -3.77
CA PRO A 18 -16.41 6.68 -4.75
C PRO A 18 -17.27 7.79 -5.34
N VAL A 19 -16.66 8.93 -5.65
CA VAL A 19 -17.34 10.04 -6.33
C VAL A 19 -17.66 9.62 -7.77
N GLY A 20 -18.91 9.76 -8.18
CA GLY A 20 -19.37 9.44 -9.52
C GLY A 20 -20.87 9.16 -9.57
N GLU A 21 -21.34 8.68 -10.71
CA GLU A 21 -22.69 8.16 -10.84
C GLU A 21 -22.69 6.65 -10.57
N GLY A 22 -23.61 6.20 -9.71
CA GLY A 22 -23.80 4.80 -9.38
C GLY A 22 -25.22 4.52 -8.94
N GLY A 23 -25.54 3.23 -8.73
CA GLY A 23 -26.87 2.85 -8.22
C GLY A 23 -27.11 3.34 -6.79
N ILE A 24 -26.07 3.37 -5.95
CA ILE A 24 -26.15 3.69 -4.53
C ILE A 24 -24.96 4.59 -4.13
N SER A 25 -25.21 5.51 -3.22
CA SER A 25 -24.19 6.25 -2.47
C SER A 25 -24.43 6.09 -0.97
N ILE A 26 -23.34 6.03 -0.20
CA ILE A 26 -23.39 5.78 1.25
C ILE A 26 -22.88 7.01 1.98
N ILE A 27 -23.73 7.60 2.83
CA ILE A 27 -23.33 8.62 3.80
C ILE A 27 -23.17 7.94 5.15
N ARG A 28 -21.94 7.87 5.65
CA ARG A 28 -21.63 7.28 6.95
C ARG A 28 -21.55 8.37 8.00
N ILE A 29 -22.14 8.11 9.17
CA ILE A 29 -22.12 8.95 10.36
C ILE A 29 -21.51 8.13 11.50
N SER A 30 -20.55 8.67 12.26
CA SER A 30 -19.96 8.02 13.43
C SER A 30 -19.87 8.98 14.61
N GLY A 31 -20.23 8.52 15.81
CA GLY A 31 -20.11 9.28 17.04
C GLY A 31 -21.35 9.18 17.93
N SER A 32 -21.28 9.79 19.10
CA SER A 32 -22.33 9.70 20.15
C SER A 32 -23.70 10.23 19.72
N ALA A 33 -23.77 11.13 18.72
CA ALA A 33 -25.02 11.67 18.20
C ALA A 33 -25.46 11.01 16.88
N ALA A 34 -24.74 10.00 16.36
CA ALA A 34 -25.01 9.43 15.03
C ALA A 34 -26.47 8.98 14.84
N LEU A 35 -27.03 8.28 15.84
CA LEU A 35 -28.43 7.86 15.83
C LEU A 35 -29.39 9.06 15.89
N ALA A 36 -29.11 10.03 16.76
CA ALA A 36 -29.97 11.19 16.94
C ALA A 36 -30.06 12.03 15.66
N VAL A 37 -28.92 12.27 15.00
CA VAL A 37 -28.85 12.98 13.72
C VAL A 37 -29.67 12.25 12.65
N ALA A 38 -29.46 10.93 12.50
CA ALA A 38 -30.19 10.16 11.51
C ALA A 38 -31.70 10.10 11.79
N ASN A 39 -32.11 9.89 13.04
CA ASN A 39 -33.53 9.75 13.41
C ASN A 39 -34.34 11.03 13.16
N GLN A 40 -33.70 12.20 13.20
CA GLN A 40 -34.35 13.48 12.88
C GLN A 40 -34.62 13.66 11.38
N LEU A 41 -33.79 13.05 10.53
CA LEU A 41 -33.84 13.23 9.08
C LEU A 41 -34.66 12.15 8.36
N ILE A 42 -34.89 11.02 9.03
CA ILE A 42 -35.50 9.83 8.42
C ILE A 42 -36.95 9.70 8.88
N LYS A 43 -37.88 9.80 7.93
CA LYS A 43 -39.27 9.42 8.13
C LYS A 43 -39.41 7.92 7.89
N GLY A 44 -39.53 7.17 8.98
CA GLY A 44 -39.60 5.71 8.99
C GLY A 44 -39.76 5.15 10.40
N PRO A 45 -39.31 3.92 10.66
CA PRO A 45 -39.17 3.38 12.02
C PRO A 45 -38.29 4.29 12.89
N ASP A 46 -38.61 4.40 14.17
CA ASP A 46 -37.75 5.12 15.14
C ASP A 46 -36.41 4.40 15.27
N LEU A 47 -35.36 4.98 14.70
CA LEU A 47 -34.01 4.41 14.63
C LEU A 47 -33.37 4.25 16.01
N THR A 48 -33.93 4.85 17.07
CA THR A 48 -33.48 4.64 18.45
C THR A 48 -34.01 3.35 19.07
N GLN A 49 -35.05 2.76 18.48
CA GLN A 49 -35.71 1.55 18.98
C GLN A 49 -35.44 0.30 18.14
N VAL A 50 -34.84 0.47 16.96
CA VAL A 50 -34.49 -0.66 16.08
C VAL A 50 -33.31 -1.44 16.64
N ALA A 51 -33.24 -2.72 16.31
CA ALA A 51 -32.10 -3.55 16.69
C ALA A 51 -30.82 -3.12 15.94
N SER A 52 -29.68 -3.25 16.59
CA SER A 52 -28.38 -3.02 15.95
C SER A 52 -28.13 -4.03 14.83
N HIS A 53 -27.33 -3.62 13.84
CA HIS A 53 -26.98 -4.39 12.64
C HIS A 53 -28.21 -4.78 11.80
N THR A 54 -29.20 -3.89 11.75
CA THR A 54 -30.39 -4.03 10.90
C THR A 54 -30.45 -2.91 9.86
N ILE A 55 -31.17 -3.18 8.77
CA ILE A 55 -31.43 -2.23 7.70
C ILE A 55 -32.90 -1.82 7.77
N ASN A 56 -33.15 -0.52 7.74
CA ASN A 56 -34.46 0.08 7.92
C ASN A 56 -34.80 0.94 6.70
N TYR A 57 -35.95 0.69 6.09
CA TYR A 57 -36.46 1.49 4.98
C TYR A 57 -37.10 2.79 5.48
N GLY A 58 -36.89 3.89 4.77
CA GLY A 58 -37.54 5.16 5.07
C GLY A 58 -37.30 6.23 4.00
N HIS A 59 -37.77 7.44 4.28
CA HIS A 59 -37.61 8.59 3.40
C HIS A 59 -36.77 9.65 4.10
N LEU A 60 -35.77 10.19 3.40
CA LEU A 60 -34.97 11.32 3.86
C LEU A 60 -35.79 12.60 3.65
N ILE A 61 -36.06 13.32 4.73
CA ILE A 61 -36.83 14.56 4.74
C ILE A 61 -35.95 15.71 5.20
N ASP A 62 -36.08 16.87 4.55
CA ASP A 62 -35.52 18.13 5.06
C ASP A 62 -36.44 18.66 6.18
N PRO A 63 -36.00 18.74 7.45
CA PRO A 63 -36.85 19.18 8.56
C PRO A 63 -37.28 20.65 8.45
N THR A 64 -36.57 21.47 7.67
CA THR A 64 -36.87 22.90 7.49
C THR A 64 -38.00 23.11 6.49
N THR A 65 -37.99 22.38 5.39
CA THR A 65 -38.96 22.52 4.29
C THR A 65 -40.08 21.48 4.32
N ALA A 66 -39.88 20.40 5.08
CA ALA A 66 -40.68 19.18 5.06
C ALA A 66 -40.76 18.48 3.69
N GLU A 67 -39.82 18.80 2.78
CA GLU A 67 -39.73 18.14 1.47
C GLU A 67 -39.00 16.80 1.57
N GLU A 68 -39.48 15.82 0.81
CA GLU A 68 -38.79 14.55 0.61
C GLU A 68 -37.62 14.76 -0.35
N VAL A 69 -36.43 14.40 0.12
CA VAL A 69 -35.18 14.51 -0.64
C VAL A 69 -34.87 13.22 -1.38
N ASP A 70 -35.04 12.08 -0.70
CA ASP A 70 -34.75 10.77 -1.29
C ASP A 70 -35.47 9.62 -0.54
N GLU A 71 -35.66 8.51 -1.23
CA GLU A 71 -36.05 7.22 -0.65
C GLU A 71 -34.78 6.44 -0.31
N VAL A 72 -34.62 5.99 0.95
CA VAL A 72 -33.33 5.50 1.47
C VAL A 72 -33.46 4.23 2.30
N MET A 73 -32.34 3.52 2.41
CA MET A 73 -32.16 2.42 3.36
C MET A 73 -31.14 2.85 4.42
N VAL A 74 -31.44 2.64 5.70
CA VAL A 74 -30.62 3.10 6.82
C VAL A 74 -30.14 1.92 7.64
N SER A 75 -28.82 1.75 7.72
CA SER A 75 -28.19 0.73 8.55
C SER A 75 -27.81 1.31 9.90
N VAL A 76 -28.30 0.71 10.99
CA VAL A 76 -28.00 1.14 12.37
C VAL A 76 -27.04 0.16 13.01
N MET A 77 -25.83 0.60 13.36
CA MET A 77 -24.79 -0.22 13.99
C MET A 77 -24.37 0.46 15.30
N LEU A 78 -24.42 -0.26 16.42
CA LEU A 78 -24.18 0.31 17.75
C LEU A 78 -22.84 -0.14 18.31
N ALA A 79 -22.21 0.74 19.08
CA ALA A 79 -20.97 0.46 19.78
C ALA A 79 -21.08 -0.80 20.67
N PRO A 80 -19.99 -1.56 20.89
CA PRO A 80 -18.66 -1.38 20.29
C PRO A 80 -18.49 -2.15 18.96
N ARG A 81 -19.54 -2.77 18.43
CA ARG A 81 -19.47 -3.68 17.27
C ARG A 81 -19.58 -2.91 15.95
N THR A 82 -18.72 -1.93 15.74
CA THR A 82 -18.74 -1.08 14.55
C THR A 82 -17.33 -0.84 14.02
N TYR A 83 -17.23 -0.16 12.88
CA TYR A 83 -15.92 0.17 12.30
C TYR A 83 -15.09 1.08 13.22
N THR A 84 -15.70 2.10 13.81
CA THR A 84 -15.02 3.05 14.71
C THR A 84 -15.06 2.63 16.17
N LYS A 85 -15.80 1.56 16.52
CA LYS A 85 -16.25 1.21 17.88
C LYS A 85 -17.18 2.25 18.55
N GLU A 86 -17.61 3.25 17.80
CA GLU A 86 -18.66 4.19 18.20
C GLU A 86 -20.01 3.76 17.61
N ASP A 87 -21.09 4.47 17.92
CA ASP A 87 -22.34 4.32 17.18
C ASP A 87 -22.14 4.80 15.74
N VAL A 88 -22.59 4.00 14.77
CA VAL A 88 -22.46 4.26 13.35
C VAL A 88 -23.82 4.10 12.66
N VAL A 89 -24.17 5.10 11.86
CA VAL A 89 -25.33 5.02 10.96
C VAL A 89 -24.87 5.19 9.53
N GLU A 90 -25.36 4.34 8.63
CA GLU A 90 -25.11 4.47 7.19
C GLU A 90 -26.44 4.71 6.46
N ILE A 91 -26.54 5.85 5.76
CA ILE A 91 -27.67 6.21 4.92
C ILE A 91 -27.31 5.86 3.48
N ASN A 92 -27.99 4.85 2.94
CA ASN A 92 -27.85 4.40 1.55
C ASN A 92 -28.89 5.14 0.70
N CYS A 93 -28.44 6.15 -0.04
CA CYS A 93 -29.27 6.96 -0.93
C CYS A 93 -28.97 6.64 -2.41
N HIS A 94 -29.76 7.20 -3.33
CA HIS A 94 -29.49 7.05 -4.75
C HIS A 94 -28.13 7.65 -5.11
N GLY A 95 -27.35 6.95 -5.94
CA GLY A 95 -25.96 7.29 -6.26
C GLY A 95 -25.75 8.44 -7.24
N GLY A 96 -26.72 9.35 -7.38
CA GLY A 96 -26.56 10.58 -8.14
C GLY A 96 -25.82 11.65 -7.33
N LEU A 97 -25.04 12.50 -8.00
CA LEU A 97 -24.27 13.57 -7.34
C LEU A 97 -25.15 14.52 -6.51
N LEU A 98 -26.35 14.86 -7.02
CA LEU A 98 -27.27 15.76 -6.32
C LEU A 98 -27.87 15.13 -5.06
N ALA A 99 -28.40 13.90 -5.17
CA ALA A 99 -28.95 13.16 -4.04
C ALA A 99 -27.89 12.97 -2.94
N THR A 100 -26.70 12.51 -3.33
CA THR A 100 -25.56 12.31 -2.41
C THR A 100 -25.20 13.59 -1.67
N ASN A 101 -24.99 14.70 -2.39
CA ASN A 101 -24.58 15.97 -1.78
C ASN A 101 -25.67 16.56 -0.90
N ARG A 102 -26.95 16.46 -1.28
CA ARG A 102 -28.07 16.90 -0.45
C ARG A 102 -28.18 16.08 0.84
N THR A 103 -28.05 14.75 0.76
CA THR A 103 -28.05 13.89 1.95
C THR A 103 -26.92 14.27 2.91
N LEU A 104 -25.69 14.45 2.41
CA LEU A 104 -24.58 14.89 3.23
C LEU A 104 -24.84 16.27 3.86
N GLN A 105 -25.33 17.25 3.09
CA GLN A 105 -25.64 18.59 3.61
C GLN A 105 -26.68 18.57 4.73
N LEU A 106 -27.72 17.75 4.61
CA LEU A 106 -28.72 17.58 5.67
C LEU A 106 -28.10 17.00 6.94
N VAL A 107 -27.28 15.95 6.80
CA VAL A 107 -26.57 15.36 7.94
C VAL A 107 -25.66 16.38 8.63
N LEU A 108 -24.91 17.19 7.87
CA LEU A 108 -24.02 18.20 8.42
C LEU A 108 -24.77 19.35 9.13
N SER A 109 -25.87 19.81 8.55
CA SER A 109 -26.68 20.89 9.13
C SER A 109 -27.43 20.48 10.41
N HIS A 110 -27.51 19.19 10.73
CA HIS A 110 -28.26 18.65 11.86
C HIS A 110 -27.39 18.00 12.95
N GLY A 111 -26.10 18.36 13.01
CA GLY A 111 -25.24 18.07 14.17
C GLY A 111 -24.03 17.19 13.91
N ALA A 112 -23.78 16.79 12.66
CA ALA A 112 -22.52 16.15 12.29
C ALA A 112 -21.52 17.16 11.70
N ARG A 113 -20.23 16.99 11.98
CA ARG A 113 -19.14 17.68 11.27
C ARG A 113 -18.70 16.86 10.06
N LEU A 114 -18.17 17.50 9.03
CA LEU A 114 -17.51 16.79 7.93
C LEU A 114 -16.24 16.08 8.45
N ALA A 115 -16.15 14.78 8.20
CA ALA A 115 -14.97 14.01 8.60
C ALA A 115 -13.71 14.48 7.87
N GLU A 116 -12.58 14.48 8.58
CA GLU A 116 -11.26 14.66 7.99
C GLU A 116 -10.83 13.40 7.21
N PRO A 117 -9.84 13.52 6.29
CA PRO A 117 -9.27 12.34 5.63
C PRO A 117 -8.73 11.35 6.67
N GLY A 118 -9.09 10.06 6.56
CA GLY A 118 -8.60 9.04 7.48
C GLY A 118 -9.34 8.98 8.82
N GLU A 119 -10.27 9.90 9.11
CA GLU A 119 -10.77 10.08 10.47
C GLU A 119 -11.53 8.86 11.01
N PHE A 120 -12.27 8.12 10.17
CA PHE A 120 -12.96 6.90 10.62
C PHE A 120 -11.95 5.81 11.02
N THR A 121 -10.89 5.62 10.25
CA THR A 121 -9.82 4.65 10.54
C THR A 121 -8.99 5.12 11.74
N LYS A 122 -8.73 6.42 11.86
CA LYS A 122 -8.08 7.04 13.03
C LYS A 122 -8.88 6.73 14.30
N ARG A 123 -10.19 6.92 14.29
CA ARG A 123 -11.06 6.56 15.44
C ARG A 123 -11.08 5.06 15.72
N ALA A 124 -11.06 4.21 14.69
CA ALA A 124 -10.93 2.77 14.86
C ALA A 124 -9.61 2.38 15.56
N PHE A 125 -8.52 3.06 15.22
CA PHE A 125 -7.22 2.92 15.88
C PHE A 125 -7.26 3.41 17.33
N LEU A 126 -7.72 4.64 17.57
CA LEU A 126 -7.78 5.25 18.91
C LEU A 126 -8.67 4.46 19.88
N ASN A 127 -9.75 3.86 19.37
CA ASN A 127 -10.63 2.99 20.17
C ASN A 127 -10.09 1.56 20.31
N GLY A 128 -8.86 1.28 19.83
CA GLY A 128 -8.17 0.01 19.95
C GLY A 128 -8.81 -1.13 19.16
N ARG A 129 -9.51 -0.84 18.06
CA ARG A 129 -10.03 -1.87 17.14
C ARG A 129 -8.95 -2.38 16.23
N LEU A 130 -8.10 -1.46 15.76
CA LEU A 130 -6.98 -1.70 14.87
C LEU A 130 -5.73 -1.13 15.55
N ASP A 131 -4.58 -1.68 15.23
CA ASP A 131 -3.31 -0.99 15.46
C ASP A 131 -2.87 -0.20 14.21
N LEU A 132 -1.76 0.54 14.29
CA LEU A 132 -1.32 1.40 13.20
C LEU A 132 -0.95 0.61 11.94
N SER A 133 -0.34 -0.56 12.09
CA SER A 133 0.02 -1.44 10.97
C SER A 133 -1.21 -1.99 10.25
N GLN A 134 -2.30 -2.27 10.99
CA GLN A 134 -3.58 -2.71 10.43
C GLN A 134 -4.33 -1.55 9.78
N ALA A 135 -4.28 -0.34 10.36
CA ALA A 135 -4.86 0.86 9.77
C ALA A 135 -4.24 1.15 8.40
N GLU A 136 -2.92 1.05 8.26
CA GLU A 136 -2.24 1.18 6.97
C GLU A 136 -2.65 0.08 5.98
N ALA A 137 -2.83 -1.16 6.45
CA ALA A 137 -3.27 -2.27 5.61
C ALA A 137 -4.67 -2.05 5.00
N VAL A 138 -5.55 -1.28 5.67
CA VAL A 138 -6.84 -0.87 5.08
C VAL A 138 -6.62 -0.07 3.79
N MET A 139 -5.63 0.83 3.75
CA MET A 139 -5.31 1.59 2.54
C MET A 139 -4.72 0.70 1.45
N ASP A 140 -3.78 -0.15 1.83
CA ASP A 140 -3.11 -1.06 0.89
C ASP A 140 -4.14 -2.00 0.25
N LEU A 141 -5.15 -2.45 1.01
CA LEU A 141 -6.25 -3.27 0.49
C LEU A 141 -7.12 -2.52 -0.54
N ILE A 142 -7.44 -1.24 -0.28
CA ILE A 142 -8.22 -0.41 -1.21
C ILE A 142 -7.43 -0.10 -2.48
N ARG A 143 -6.10 0.04 -2.36
CA ARG A 143 -5.20 0.40 -3.46
C ARG A 143 -4.63 -0.80 -4.21
N ALA A 144 -4.84 -2.02 -3.71
CA ALA A 144 -4.32 -3.26 -4.27
C ALA A 144 -4.53 -3.35 -5.78
N LYS A 145 -3.47 -3.70 -6.51
CA LYS A 145 -3.43 -3.74 -7.98
C LYS A 145 -3.47 -5.15 -8.54
N THR A 146 -3.09 -6.13 -7.72
CA THR A 146 -3.04 -7.56 -8.07
C THR A 146 -3.59 -8.40 -6.92
N ASP A 147 -4.04 -9.62 -7.22
CA ASP A 147 -4.54 -10.55 -6.20
C ASP A 147 -3.48 -10.83 -5.11
N GLN A 148 -2.20 -10.86 -5.49
CA GLN A 148 -1.09 -11.03 -4.54
C GLN A 148 -0.97 -9.82 -3.60
N SER A 149 -1.00 -8.59 -4.14
CA SER A 149 -0.97 -7.37 -3.31
C SER A 149 -2.18 -7.30 -2.36
N MET A 150 -3.36 -7.74 -2.82
CA MET A 150 -4.57 -7.82 -2.02
C MET A 150 -4.41 -8.83 -0.88
N GLN A 151 -3.86 -10.01 -1.15
CA GLN A 151 -3.63 -11.04 -0.15
C GLN A 151 -2.65 -10.59 0.94
N VAL A 152 -1.57 -9.90 0.57
CA VAL A 152 -0.61 -9.33 1.54
C VAL A 152 -1.30 -8.30 2.44
N ALA A 153 -2.11 -7.41 1.86
CA ALA A 153 -2.87 -6.43 2.64
C ALA A 153 -3.90 -7.09 3.58
N LEU A 154 -4.57 -8.17 3.15
CA LEU A 154 -5.48 -8.95 3.99
C LEU A 154 -4.76 -9.59 5.19
N ASN A 155 -3.63 -10.26 4.96
CA ASN A 155 -2.85 -10.88 6.03
C ASN A 155 -2.36 -9.84 7.07
N GLN A 156 -1.96 -8.66 6.60
CA GLN A 156 -1.56 -7.57 7.49
C GLN A 156 -2.76 -6.99 8.25
N LEU A 157 -3.93 -6.86 7.61
CA LEU A 157 -5.18 -6.44 8.26
C LEU A 157 -5.63 -7.44 9.33
N ASP A 158 -5.46 -8.74 9.08
CA ASP A 158 -5.70 -9.83 10.04
C ASP A 158 -4.70 -9.83 11.23
N GLY A 159 -3.68 -8.97 11.15
CA GLY A 159 -2.76 -8.67 12.25
C GLY A 159 -1.52 -9.57 12.30
N ASP A 160 -1.11 -10.19 11.19
CA ASP A 160 0.09 -11.02 11.16
C ASP A 160 1.36 -10.25 11.57
N LEU A 161 1.56 -9.07 10.99
CA LEU A 161 2.66 -8.18 11.37
C LEU A 161 2.51 -7.70 12.82
N SER A 162 1.31 -7.28 13.23
CA SER A 162 1.01 -6.86 14.60
C SER A 162 1.41 -7.91 15.64
N ARG A 163 0.96 -9.16 15.44
CA ARG A 163 1.26 -10.29 16.33
C ARG A 163 2.75 -10.58 16.41
N LEU A 164 3.44 -10.57 15.27
CA LEU A 164 4.88 -10.79 15.22
C LEU A 164 5.63 -9.70 15.99
N ILE A 165 5.34 -8.43 15.72
CA ILE A 165 5.99 -7.29 16.38
C ILE A 165 5.73 -7.31 17.89
N LYS A 166 4.47 -7.52 18.32
CA LYS A 166 4.12 -7.62 19.73
C LYS A 166 4.85 -8.76 20.44
N ARG A 167 5.00 -9.92 19.78
CA ARG A 167 5.78 -11.02 20.32
C ARG A 167 7.26 -10.65 20.49
N LEU A 168 7.88 -10.05 19.48
CA LEU A 168 9.29 -9.60 19.56
C LEU A 168 9.48 -8.54 20.65
N ARG A 169 8.53 -7.61 20.80
CA ARG A 169 8.54 -6.62 21.88
C ARG A 169 8.41 -7.27 23.26
N GLN A 170 7.58 -8.30 23.40
CA GLN A 170 7.47 -9.04 24.65
C GLN A 170 8.79 -9.77 24.97
N ASP A 171 9.42 -10.40 23.97
CA ASP A 171 10.72 -11.05 24.13
C ASP A 171 11.82 -10.07 24.60
N ILE A 172 11.81 -8.83 24.09
CA ILE A 172 12.74 -7.78 24.56
C ILE A 172 12.39 -7.33 25.97
N LEU A 173 11.11 -7.08 26.26
CA LEU A 173 10.65 -6.60 27.56
C LEU A 173 10.97 -7.58 28.70
N ASP A 174 10.81 -8.88 28.46
CA ASP A 174 11.11 -9.93 29.44
C ASP A 174 12.60 -9.91 29.84
N VAL A 175 13.49 -9.62 28.88
CA VAL A 175 14.93 -9.52 29.13
C VAL A 175 15.28 -8.21 29.84
N LEU A 176 14.71 -7.09 29.40
CA LEU A 176 14.91 -5.80 30.05
C LEU A 176 14.49 -5.85 31.53
N ALA A 177 13.38 -6.52 31.85
CA ALA A 177 12.96 -6.72 33.23
C ALA A 177 14.00 -7.50 34.06
N GLN A 178 14.67 -8.50 33.46
CA GLN A 178 15.71 -9.25 34.15
C GLN A 178 17.01 -8.43 34.34
N VAL A 179 17.35 -7.57 33.37
CA VAL A 179 18.47 -6.63 33.47
C VAL A 179 18.22 -5.63 34.59
N GLU A 180 17.01 -5.05 34.68
CA GLU A 180 16.66 -4.07 35.72
C GLU A 180 16.83 -4.65 37.13
N VAL A 181 16.39 -5.90 37.35
CA VAL A 181 16.59 -6.61 38.63
C VAL A 181 18.08 -6.76 38.97
N ASN A 182 18.94 -6.98 37.98
CA ASN A 182 20.38 -7.10 38.22
C ASN A 182 21.02 -5.75 38.55
N ILE A 183 20.58 -4.67 37.90
CA ILE A 183 21.06 -3.30 38.17
C ILE A 183 20.68 -2.85 39.59
N ASP A 184 19.47 -3.17 40.03
CA ASP A 184 18.99 -2.82 41.37
C ASP A 184 19.69 -3.62 42.49
N TYR A 185 20.22 -4.81 42.19
CA TYR A 185 20.84 -5.71 43.18
C TYR A 185 22.18 -6.29 42.70
N PRO A 186 23.24 -5.47 42.58
CA PRO A 186 24.53 -5.85 41.96
C PRO A 186 25.43 -6.74 42.84
N GLU A 187 24.96 -7.19 44.01
CA GLU A 187 25.79 -7.91 45.01
C GLU A 187 26.18 -9.35 44.60
N TYR A 188 25.77 -9.81 43.41
CA TYR A 188 25.93 -11.18 42.95
C TYR A 188 26.60 -11.25 41.56
N ASP A 189 27.93 -11.24 41.51
CA ASP A 189 28.72 -11.27 40.25
C ASP A 189 28.32 -12.38 39.26
N ALA A 190 27.87 -13.54 39.74
CA ALA A 190 27.42 -14.65 38.89
C ALA A 190 26.11 -14.34 38.11
N VAL A 191 25.34 -13.34 38.54
CA VAL A 191 24.10 -12.89 37.89
C VAL A 191 24.41 -12.02 36.67
N GLU A 192 25.55 -11.30 36.66
CA GLU A 192 25.91 -10.38 35.58
C GLU A 192 26.33 -11.10 34.29
N GLU A 193 27.15 -12.15 34.40
CA GLU A 193 27.53 -12.99 33.25
C GLU A 193 26.31 -13.70 32.64
N MET A 194 25.41 -14.20 33.49
CA MET A 194 24.16 -14.84 33.06
C MET A 194 23.22 -13.84 32.34
N THR A 195 23.10 -12.63 32.87
CA THR A 195 22.28 -11.56 32.29
C THR A 195 22.82 -11.11 30.92
N SER A 196 24.14 -10.95 30.81
CA SER A 196 24.80 -10.60 29.55
C SER A 196 24.59 -11.65 28.47
N GLN A 197 24.69 -12.94 28.85
CA GLN A 197 24.46 -14.05 27.94
C GLN A 197 22.99 -14.12 27.49
N MET A 198 22.04 -13.92 28.40
CA MET A 198 20.61 -13.88 28.08
C MET A 198 20.28 -12.74 27.10
N LEU A 199 20.82 -11.54 27.35
CA LEU A 199 20.64 -10.37 26.48
C LEU A 199 21.19 -10.64 25.08
N LYS A 200 22.38 -11.25 24.98
CA LYS A 200 22.99 -11.64 23.71
C LYS A 200 22.13 -12.63 22.93
N GLU A 201 21.68 -13.71 23.57
CA GLU A 201 20.87 -14.74 22.92
C GLU A 201 19.56 -14.18 22.38
N LYS A 202 18.89 -13.34 23.18
CA LYS A 202 17.63 -12.70 22.78
C LYS A 202 17.82 -11.66 21.70
N ALA A 203 18.87 -10.83 21.79
CA ALA A 203 19.21 -9.88 20.72
C ALA A 203 19.49 -10.62 19.39
N GLN A 204 20.24 -11.72 19.40
CA GLN A 204 20.48 -12.55 18.21
C GLN A 204 19.18 -13.14 17.64
N SER A 205 18.31 -13.67 18.50
CA SER A 205 17.03 -14.25 18.09
C SER A 205 16.10 -13.20 17.46
N VAL A 206 15.91 -12.05 18.11
CA VAL A 206 15.09 -10.95 17.56
C VAL A 206 15.68 -10.47 16.24
N LYS A 207 17.00 -10.30 16.18
CA LYS A 207 17.69 -9.85 14.96
C LYS A 207 17.46 -10.78 13.78
N GLN A 208 17.48 -12.10 13.98
CA GLN A 208 17.18 -13.06 12.92
C GLN A 208 15.77 -12.84 12.32
N HIS A 209 14.77 -12.55 13.16
CA HIS A 209 13.43 -12.22 12.70
C HIS A 209 13.39 -10.89 11.92
N LEU A 210 14.10 -9.85 12.39
CA LEU A 210 14.14 -8.56 11.68
C LEU A 210 14.84 -8.68 10.32
N VAL A 211 15.92 -9.44 10.22
CA VAL A 211 16.63 -9.69 8.97
C VAL A 211 15.73 -10.41 7.96
N ALA A 212 14.97 -11.42 8.40
CA ALA A 212 14.01 -12.11 7.53
C ALA A 212 12.92 -11.16 6.99
N LEU A 213 12.36 -10.29 7.85
CA LEU A 213 11.40 -9.27 7.43
C LEU A 213 12.02 -8.29 6.40
N LEU A 214 13.24 -7.81 6.65
CA LEU A 214 13.95 -6.91 5.75
C LEU A 214 14.31 -7.55 4.41
N GLN A 215 14.54 -8.87 4.37
CA GLN A 215 14.75 -9.60 3.11
C GLN A 215 13.49 -9.58 2.23
N SER A 216 12.30 -9.71 2.84
CA SER A 216 11.01 -9.63 2.13
C SER A 216 10.65 -8.20 1.64
N ALA A 217 11.28 -7.16 2.19
CA ALA A 217 10.90 -5.77 2.00
C ALA A 217 10.97 -5.29 0.55
N LYS A 218 12.00 -5.73 -0.20
CA LYS A 218 12.18 -5.35 -1.61
C LYS A 218 10.99 -5.80 -2.45
N GLN A 219 10.54 -7.03 -2.24
CA GLN A 219 9.39 -7.59 -2.94
C GLN A 219 8.08 -6.97 -2.46
N GLY A 220 7.91 -6.81 -1.14
CA GLY A 220 6.72 -6.17 -0.57
C GLY A 220 6.50 -4.77 -1.11
N LYS A 221 7.58 -4.00 -1.28
CA LYS A 221 7.53 -2.68 -1.90
C LYS A 221 7.03 -2.73 -3.35
N VAL A 222 7.52 -3.68 -4.16
CA VAL A 222 7.07 -3.85 -5.55
C VAL A 222 5.59 -4.23 -5.62
N LEU A 223 5.13 -5.14 -4.75
CA LEU A 223 3.71 -5.53 -4.70
C LEU A 223 2.80 -4.36 -4.32
N ARG A 224 3.28 -3.44 -3.47
CA ARG A 224 2.51 -2.28 -3.01
C ARG A 224 2.53 -1.11 -3.99
N ASP A 225 3.72 -0.66 -4.36
CA ASP A 225 3.91 0.59 -5.11
C ASP A 225 3.87 0.36 -6.64
N GLY A 226 4.08 -0.88 -7.07
CA GLY A 226 4.29 -1.25 -8.46
C GLY A 226 5.75 -1.15 -8.88
N LEU A 227 6.12 -1.97 -9.85
CA LEU A 227 7.41 -1.93 -10.51
C LEU A 227 7.44 -0.82 -11.55
N ALA A 228 8.29 0.19 -11.33
CA ALA A 228 8.42 1.30 -12.26
C ALA A 228 9.01 0.81 -13.59
N THR A 229 8.19 0.76 -14.64
CA THR A 229 8.53 0.12 -15.91
C THR A 229 8.50 1.13 -17.05
N ALA A 230 9.61 1.24 -17.80
CA ALA A 230 9.71 2.08 -19.00
C ALA A 230 9.71 1.22 -20.28
N ILE A 231 8.87 1.58 -21.25
CA ILE A 231 8.85 0.97 -22.59
C ILE A 231 9.66 1.86 -23.53
N ILE A 232 10.84 1.39 -23.93
CA ILE A 232 11.82 2.17 -24.70
C ILE A 232 11.99 1.55 -26.09
N GLY A 233 12.15 2.38 -27.11
CA GLY A 233 12.39 1.95 -28.48
C GLY A 233 12.15 3.09 -29.47
N ARG A 234 12.61 2.93 -30.71
CA ARG A 234 12.41 3.92 -31.78
C ARG A 234 10.93 4.10 -32.14
N PRO A 235 10.56 5.16 -32.87
CA PRO A 235 9.21 5.28 -33.46
C PRO A 235 8.83 4.02 -34.25
N ASN A 236 7.55 3.64 -34.18
CA ASN A 236 6.96 2.53 -34.94
C ASN A 236 7.52 1.11 -34.67
N VAL A 237 8.30 0.89 -33.60
CA VAL A 237 8.76 -0.48 -33.23
C VAL A 237 7.70 -1.34 -32.54
N GLY A 238 6.53 -0.77 -32.23
CA GLY A 238 5.41 -1.47 -31.58
C GLY A 238 5.21 -1.15 -30.09
N LYS A 239 5.75 -0.04 -29.58
CA LYS A 239 5.57 0.39 -28.18
C LYS A 239 4.10 0.55 -27.78
N SER A 240 3.33 1.28 -28.58
CA SER A 240 1.89 1.49 -28.34
C SER A 240 1.09 0.20 -28.48
N SER A 241 1.49 -0.68 -29.42
CA SER A 241 0.91 -2.02 -29.54
C SER A 241 1.16 -2.83 -28.27
N LEU A 242 2.39 -2.86 -27.74
CA LEU A 242 2.71 -3.57 -26.50
C LEU A 242 1.90 -3.03 -25.33
N LEU A 243 1.87 -1.70 -25.17
CA LEU A 243 1.13 -1.05 -24.10
C LEU A 243 -0.37 -1.40 -24.18
N ASN A 244 -0.96 -1.35 -25.38
CA ASN A 244 -2.35 -1.74 -25.55
C ASN A 244 -2.57 -3.22 -25.23
N THR A 245 -1.74 -4.12 -25.74
CA THR A 245 -1.87 -5.56 -25.44
C THR A 245 -1.80 -5.82 -23.94
N LEU A 246 -0.81 -5.23 -23.26
CA LEU A 246 -0.66 -5.33 -21.80
C LEU A 246 -1.88 -4.77 -21.05
N LEU A 247 -2.48 -3.67 -21.53
CA LEU A 247 -3.70 -3.11 -20.92
C LEU A 247 -4.96 -3.97 -21.15
N HIS A 248 -5.01 -4.78 -22.22
CA HIS A 248 -6.21 -5.51 -22.65
C HIS A 248 -6.22 -6.97 -22.18
N GLU A 249 -5.06 -7.64 -22.10
CA GLU A 249 -4.97 -9.06 -21.71
C GLU A 249 -5.04 -9.26 -20.20
N ASP A 250 -4.43 -8.35 -19.43
CA ASP A 250 -4.50 -8.37 -17.99
C ASP A 250 -5.29 -7.17 -17.50
N LYS A 251 -6.47 -7.42 -16.90
CA LYS A 251 -7.40 -6.42 -16.34
C LYS A 251 -6.67 -5.20 -15.80
N ALA A 252 -6.52 -4.16 -16.62
CA ALA A 252 -5.94 -2.91 -16.18
C ALA A 252 -6.88 -2.34 -15.12
N ILE A 253 -6.48 -2.40 -13.85
CA ILE A 253 -7.14 -1.64 -12.81
C ILE A 253 -6.74 -0.19 -13.07
N VAL A 254 -7.43 0.45 -14.01
CA VAL A 254 -7.38 1.88 -14.21
C VAL A 254 -7.98 2.50 -12.96
N THR A 255 -7.14 2.79 -11.97
CA THR A 255 -7.57 3.61 -10.86
C THR A 255 -7.61 5.05 -11.33
N ASN A 256 -8.80 5.47 -11.78
CA ASN A 256 -9.14 6.88 -11.79
C ASN A 256 -9.22 7.33 -10.32
N VAL A 257 -8.12 7.83 -9.76
CA VAL A 257 -8.22 8.63 -8.53
C VAL A 257 -8.77 9.98 -8.99
N ALA A 258 -10.10 10.07 -9.06
CA ALA A 258 -10.78 11.29 -9.45
C ALA A 258 -10.45 12.40 -8.44
N GLY A 259 -9.70 13.42 -8.87
CA GLY A 259 -9.34 14.58 -8.03
C GLY A 259 -7.91 15.09 -8.20
N THR A 260 -6.99 14.36 -8.82
CA THR A 260 -5.66 14.91 -9.14
C THR A 260 -5.75 15.80 -10.38
N THR A 261 -5.96 17.09 -10.16
CA THR A 261 -5.77 18.07 -11.23
C THR A 261 -4.27 18.15 -11.56
N ARG A 262 -3.94 17.90 -12.83
CA ARG A 262 -2.67 18.16 -13.54
C ARG A 262 -1.53 17.13 -13.48
N ASP A 263 -1.61 16.09 -12.67
CA ASP A 263 -0.53 15.10 -12.58
C ASP A 263 -0.79 13.86 -13.44
N VAL A 264 0.31 13.34 -14.00
CA VAL A 264 0.40 12.21 -14.93
C VAL A 264 -0.57 11.09 -14.52
N ILE A 265 -1.45 10.68 -15.44
CA ILE A 265 -2.26 9.45 -15.26
C ILE A 265 -1.27 8.30 -15.17
N GLU A 266 -0.96 7.85 -13.96
CA GLU A 266 -0.12 6.67 -13.74
C GLU A 266 -0.92 5.43 -14.11
N GLU A 267 -0.43 4.68 -15.09
CA GLU A 267 -1.10 3.47 -15.57
C GLU A 267 -0.46 2.24 -14.94
N TYR A 268 -1.30 1.46 -14.27
CA TYR A 268 -0.91 0.17 -13.69
C TYR A 268 -1.41 -0.97 -14.56
N VAL A 269 -0.54 -1.95 -14.80
CA VAL A 269 -0.89 -3.22 -15.44
C VAL A 269 -0.48 -4.36 -14.53
N ASN A 270 -1.37 -5.32 -14.31
CA ASN A 270 -1.01 -6.56 -13.63
C ASN A 270 -0.36 -7.49 -14.67
N VAL A 271 0.83 -8.02 -14.45
CA VAL A 271 1.44 -9.01 -15.35
C VAL A 271 1.85 -10.22 -14.52
N ASN A 272 1.10 -11.32 -14.64
CA ASN A 272 1.32 -12.55 -13.86
C ASN A 272 1.49 -12.31 -12.34
N GLY A 273 0.74 -11.36 -11.78
CA GLY A 273 0.78 -11.00 -10.35
C GLY A 273 1.71 -9.84 -10.01
N VAL A 274 2.56 -9.39 -10.94
CA VAL A 274 3.44 -8.22 -10.78
C VAL A 274 2.71 -6.95 -11.22
N PRO A 275 2.47 -5.96 -10.33
CA PRO A 275 1.95 -4.67 -10.76
C PRO A 275 3.05 -3.86 -11.44
N LEU A 276 2.92 -3.62 -12.75
CA LEU A 276 3.79 -2.72 -13.51
C LEU A 276 3.22 -1.31 -13.47
N ARG A 277 3.99 -0.35 -12.95
CA ARG A 277 3.69 1.09 -13.02
C ARG A 277 4.37 1.66 -14.25
N LEU A 278 3.60 1.91 -15.31
CA LEU A 278 4.14 2.36 -16.59
C LEU A 278 4.53 3.84 -16.51
N ILE A 279 5.81 4.13 -16.71
CA ILE A 279 6.35 5.49 -16.68
C ILE A 279 6.24 6.12 -18.07
N ASP A 280 5.67 7.32 -18.15
CA ASP A 280 5.57 8.16 -19.35
C ASP A 280 4.66 7.60 -20.48
N THR A 281 3.42 7.22 -20.14
CA THR A 281 2.41 6.75 -21.13
C THR A 281 1.80 7.85 -22.00
N ALA A 282 1.95 9.12 -21.62
CA ALA A 282 1.43 10.27 -22.38
C ALA A 282 2.05 10.38 -23.78
N GLY A 283 3.31 9.95 -23.96
CA GLY A 283 3.97 9.83 -25.26
C GLY A 283 3.57 8.58 -26.06
N ILE A 284 2.91 7.60 -25.44
CA ILE A 284 2.49 6.33 -26.06
C ILE A 284 1.02 6.39 -26.53
N ARG A 285 0.15 7.13 -25.82
CA ARG A 285 -1.27 7.34 -26.18
C ARG A 285 -1.50 8.48 -27.19
N GLN A 286 -0.60 9.46 -27.30
CA GLN A 286 -0.70 10.52 -28.31
C GLN A 286 -0.07 10.07 -29.64
N THR A 287 -0.81 9.32 -30.45
CA THR A 287 -0.62 9.28 -31.91
C THR A 287 -1.65 10.25 -32.54
N ASP A 288 -1.44 10.98 -33.61
CA ASP A 288 -0.40 11.07 -34.64
C ASP A 288 0.05 12.55 -34.77
N ASP A 289 1.26 12.79 -35.29
CA ASP A 289 1.63 13.98 -36.08
C ASP A 289 2.40 15.20 -35.50
N GLN A 290 2.61 15.44 -34.19
CA GLN A 290 3.46 16.62 -33.80
C GLN A 290 4.41 16.51 -32.58
N VAL A 291 4.45 15.41 -31.82
CA VAL A 291 5.22 15.36 -30.54
C VAL A 291 6.48 14.49 -30.60
N GLU A 292 6.88 13.97 -31.77
CA GLU A 292 8.04 13.07 -31.90
C GLU A 292 9.42 13.73 -31.72
N LYS A 293 9.51 15.04 -31.48
CA LYS A 293 10.78 15.77 -31.28
C LYS A 293 11.22 15.94 -29.82
N ILE A 294 10.44 15.50 -28.84
CA ILE A 294 10.78 15.60 -27.40
C ILE A 294 11.55 14.33 -26.90
N GLY A 295 11.76 13.34 -27.78
CA GLY A 295 12.06 11.95 -27.47
C GLY A 295 13.47 11.55 -26.99
N VAL A 296 14.33 12.46 -26.52
CA VAL A 296 15.64 12.08 -25.93
C VAL A 296 15.72 12.48 -24.45
N ALA A 297 15.35 13.71 -24.10
CA ALA A 297 15.38 14.18 -22.71
C ALA A 297 14.33 13.46 -21.84
N ARG A 298 13.13 13.22 -22.39
CA ARG A 298 12.07 12.46 -21.71
C ARG A 298 12.41 10.98 -21.52
N SER A 299 12.97 10.33 -22.54
CA SER A 299 13.42 8.94 -22.44
C SER A 299 14.54 8.76 -21.41
N LYS A 300 15.40 9.76 -21.22
CA LYS A 300 16.41 9.76 -20.16
C LYS A 300 15.78 9.85 -18.77
N GLN A 301 14.81 10.75 -18.56
CA GLN A 301 14.10 10.86 -17.28
C GLN A 301 13.31 9.59 -16.95
N ALA A 302 12.62 9.01 -17.94
CA ALA A 302 11.89 7.75 -17.76
C ALA A 302 12.86 6.59 -17.43
N LEU A 303 14.02 6.54 -18.09
CA LEU A 303 15.05 5.54 -17.81
C LEU A 303 15.64 5.70 -16.40
N ASP A 304 15.91 6.92 -15.96
CA ASP A 304 16.45 7.20 -14.62
C ASP A 304 15.47 6.74 -13.53
N ALA A 305 14.17 6.97 -13.74
CA ALA A 305 13.09 6.59 -12.81
C ALA A 305 12.67 5.11 -12.91
N ALA A 306 13.09 4.37 -13.94
CA ALA A 306 12.67 2.98 -14.15
C ALA A 306 13.48 1.98 -13.32
N ASP A 307 12.76 1.02 -12.73
CA ASP A 307 13.29 -0.19 -12.12
C ASP A 307 13.45 -1.32 -13.15
N LEU A 308 12.61 -1.32 -14.20
CA LEU A 308 12.67 -2.25 -15.33
C LEU A 308 12.51 -1.50 -16.66
N VAL A 309 13.32 -1.89 -17.66
CA VAL A 309 13.20 -1.41 -19.03
C VAL A 309 12.75 -2.52 -19.98
N LEU A 310 11.68 -2.28 -20.73
CA LEU A 310 11.29 -3.09 -21.88
C LEU A 310 11.82 -2.42 -23.14
N LEU A 311 12.95 -2.89 -23.67
CA LEU A 311 13.59 -2.32 -24.86
C LEU A 311 13.10 -3.04 -26.13
N LEU A 312 12.30 -2.35 -26.94
CA LEU A 312 11.75 -2.89 -28.19
C LEU A 312 12.63 -2.50 -29.39
N LEU A 313 12.96 -3.51 -30.19
CA LEU A 313 13.64 -3.40 -31.49
C LEU A 313 12.76 -4.03 -32.57
N ASP A 314 12.78 -3.45 -33.78
CA ASP A 314 12.02 -3.96 -34.92
C ASP A 314 12.82 -5.04 -35.65
N SER A 315 12.38 -6.31 -35.62
CA SER A 315 13.08 -7.42 -36.28
C SER A 315 13.03 -7.37 -37.80
N SER A 316 12.05 -6.66 -38.37
CA SER A 316 11.87 -6.55 -39.83
C SER A 316 12.86 -5.60 -40.50
N ARG A 317 13.72 -4.92 -39.73
CA ARG A 317 14.70 -3.95 -40.19
C ARG A 317 16.10 -4.29 -39.69
N GLU A 318 17.12 -3.84 -40.41
CA GLU A 318 18.51 -3.93 -39.94
C GLU A 318 18.73 -3.11 -38.67
N LEU A 319 19.69 -3.53 -37.85
CA LEU A 319 20.06 -2.84 -36.61
C LEU A 319 20.68 -1.47 -36.92
N THR A 320 20.01 -0.40 -36.50
CA THR A 320 20.44 0.97 -36.79
C THR A 320 21.39 1.54 -35.73
N GLY A 321 22.07 2.64 -36.04
CA GLY A 321 22.92 3.34 -35.06
C GLY A 321 22.15 3.85 -33.83
N GLU A 322 20.89 4.27 -34.01
CA GLU A 322 20.00 4.66 -32.92
C GLU A 322 19.62 3.47 -32.02
N ASP A 323 19.37 2.29 -32.59
CA ASP A 323 19.10 1.07 -31.82
C ASP A 323 20.31 0.72 -30.94
N ARG A 324 21.53 0.82 -31.50
CA ARG A 324 22.77 0.61 -30.75
C ARG A 324 22.93 1.59 -29.59
N ALA A 325 22.62 2.88 -29.83
CA ALA A 325 22.65 3.90 -28.79
C ALA A 325 21.63 3.61 -27.66
N LEU A 326 20.42 3.12 -27.99
CA LEU A 326 19.43 2.71 -26.98
C LEU A 326 19.87 1.47 -26.20
N ILE A 327 20.50 0.49 -26.86
CA ILE A 327 21.10 -0.67 -26.19
C ILE A 327 22.20 -0.21 -25.22
N GLU A 328 23.07 0.72 -25.61
CA GLU A 328 24.11 1.23 -24.72
C GLU A 328 23.51 2.04 -23.56
N ALA A 329 22.57 2.95 -23.84
CA ALA A 329 21.96 3.81 -22.83
C ALA A 329 21.23 3.03 -21.74
N THR A 330 20.60 1.91 -22.09
CA THR A 330 19.81 1.10 -21.15
C THR A 330 20.62 0.00 -20.44
N ALA A 331 21.89 -0.18 -20.76
CA ALA A 331 22.70 -1.31 -20.28
C ALA A 331 22.90 -1.36 -18.75
N ALA A 332 22.83 -0.20 -18.07
CA ALA A 332 23.01 -0.11 -16.62
C ALA A 332 21.75 -0.43 -15.80
N LYS A 333 20.61 -0.66 -16.45
CA LYS A 333 19.32 -0.90 -15.80
C LYS A 333 18.86 -2.36 -16.03
N PRO A 334 18.14 -2.97 -15.08
CA PRO A 334 17.44 -4.23 -15.34
C PRO A 334 16.54 -4.08 -16.58
N ARG A 335 16.70 -4.95 -17.56
CA ARG A 335 15.98 -4.82 -18.83
C ARG A 335 15.67 -6.15 -19.48
N ILE A 336 14.62 -6.15 -20.31
CA ILE A 336 14.29 -7.22 -21.25
C ILE A 336 14.37 -6.61 -22.65
N VAL A 337 15.12 -7.25 -23.55
CA VAL A 337 15.21 -6.83 -24.95
C VAL A 337 14.21 -7.64 -25.76
N ILE A 338 13.37 -6.96 -26.52
CA ILE A 338 12.25 -7.53 -27.27
C ILE A 338 12.47 -7.25 -28.76
N LEU A 339 12.69 -8.31 -29.54
CA LEU A 339 12.67 -8.27 -31.00
C LEU A 339 11.23 -8.44 -31.46
N ASN A 340 10.59 -7.33 -31.77
CA ASN A 340 9.18 -7.30 -32.17
C ASN A 340 9.03 -7.33 -33.70
N LYS A 341 7.83 -7.74 -34.17
CA LYS A 341 7.43 -7.90 -35.58
C LYS A 341 8.01 -9.14 -36.26
N THR A 342 8.03 -10.27 -35.55
CA THR A 342 8.50 -11.54 -36.11
C THR A 342 7.52 -12.18 -37.10
N ASP A 343 6.34 -11.60 -37.27
CA ASP A 343 5.40 -11.87 -38.35
C ASP A 343 5.93 -11.44 -39.73
N LEU A 344 6.85 -10.47 -39.75
CA LEU A 344 7.51 -10.00 -40.95
C LEU A 344 8.86 -10.72 -41.18
N PRO A 345 9.38 -10.74 -42.42
CA PRO A 345 10.71 -11.27 -42.69
C PRO A 345 11.79 -10.57 -41.86
N SER A 346 12.49 -11.34 -41.04
CA SER A 346 13.54 -10.83 -40.16
C SER A 346 14.74 -10.31 -40.97
N GLN A 347 15.10 -9.05 -40.78
CA GLN A 347 16.32 -8.42 -41.34
C GLN A 347 17.34 -8.10 -40.25
N ILE A 348 16.94 -8.12 -38.98
CA ILE A 348 17.87 -7.90 -37.87
C ILE A 348 18.76 -9.13 -37.66
N ASP A 349 20.07 -8.92 -37.52
CA ASP A 349 20.99 -9.97 -37.10
C ASP A 349 20.84 -10.23 -35.60
N THR A 350 20.13 -11.30 -35.25
CA THR A 350 19.92 -11.70 -33.85
C THR A 350 21.25 -12.00 -33.14
N GLY A 351 22.25 -12.53 -33.84
CA GLY A 351 23.57 -12.82 -33.27
C GLY A 351 24.32 -11.54 -32.91
N GLN A 352 24.23 -10.52 -33.77
CA GLN A 352 24.77 -9.19 -33.47
C GLN A 352 24.10 -8.59 -32.23
N VAL A 353 22.77 -8.66 -32.12
CA VAL A 353 22.05 -8.15 -30.94
C VAL A 353 22.46 -8.90 -29.68
N GLN A 354 22.50 -10.24 -29.72
CA GLN A 354 22.92 -11.06 -28.57
C GLN A 354 24.32 -10.70 -28.08
N ALA A 355 25.26 -10.50 -29.01
CA ALA A 355 26.63 -10.10 -28.68
C ALA A 355 26.71 -8.74 -27.98
N MET A 356 25.82 -7.80 -28.30
CA MET A 356 25.79 -6.48 -27.67
C MET A 356 25.13 -6.48 -26.29
N ILE A 357 24.16 -7.37 -26.05
CA ILE A 357 23.37 -7.37 -24.80
C ILE A 357 23.92 -8.36 -23.76
N GLY A 358 24.82 -9.26 -24.14
CA GLY A 358 25.42 -10.26 -23.25
C GLY A 358 24.37 -11.23 -22.69
N ASP A 359 24.32 -11.34 -21.36
CA ASP A 359 23.40 -12.22 -20.63
C ASP A 359 22.00 -11.62 -20.43
N THR A 360 21.76 -10.42 -20.97
CA THR A 360 20.43 -9.79 -20.89
C THR A 360 19.39 -10.68 -21.59
N PRO A 361 18.20 -10.91 -20.99
CA PRO A 361 17.13 -11.66 -21.63
C PRO A 361 16.70 -11.04 -22.98
N LEU A 362 16.66 -11.89 -24.01
CA LEU A 362 16.21 -11.55 -25.36
C LEU A 362 14.96 -12.35 -25.72
N LEU A 363 13.89 -11.67 -26.08
CA LEU A 363 12.62 -12.29 -26.43
C LEU A 363 12.19 -11.89 -27.84
N LYS A 364 11.56 -12.80 -28.56
CA LYS A 364 11.01 -12.59 -29.92
C LYS A 364 9.49 -12.53 -29.85
N THR A 365 8.89 -11.46 -30.37
CA THR A 365 7.43 -11.26 -30.33
C THR A 365 6.86 -10.86 -31.68
N SER A 366 5.64 -11.31 -31.96
CA SER A 366 4.70 -10.59 -32.82
C SER A 366 3.55 -10.15 -31.93
N ILE A 367 3.56 -8.88 -31.50
CA ILE A 367 2.53 -8.32 -30.62
C ILE A 367 1.17 -8.31 -31.33
N THR A 368 1.16 -8.08 -32.65
CA THR A 368 -0.06 -8.11 -33.46
C THR A 368 -0.70 -9.49 -33.55
N ASP A 369 0.12 -10.55 -33.53
CA ASP A 369 -0.37 -11.93 -33.51
C ASP A 369 -0.43 -12.52 -32.10
N HIS A 370 -0.22 -11.71 -31.06
CA HIS A 370 -0.18 -12.13 -29.66
C HIS A 370 0.84 -13.25 -29.35
N THR A 371 1.92 -13.34 -30.14
CA THR A 371 2.96 -14.36 -29.94
C THR A 371 4.11 -13.81 -29.09
N GLY A 372 4.52 -14.58 -28.08
CA GLY A 372 5.61 -14.22 -27.17
C GLY A 372 5.24 -13.25 -26.05
N VAL A 373 4.00 -12.73 -26.02
CA VAL A 373 3.52 -11.85 -24.93
C VAL A 373 3.38 -12.62 -23.61
N ASP A 374 2.82 -13.83 -23.63
CA ASP A 374 2.77 -14.72 -22.46
C ASP A 374 4.18 -15.02 -21.89
N GLN A 375 5.14 -15.24 -22.79
CA GLN A 375 6.53 -15.49 -22.42
C GLN A 375 7.19 -14.25 -21.80
N LEU A 376 6.86 -13.05 -22.30
CA LEU A 376 7.27 -11.80 -21.70
C LEU A 376 6.70 -11.67 -20.28
N GLY A 377 5.41 -11.98 -20.09
CA GLY A 377 4.79 -11.97 -18.76
C GLY A 377 5.44 -12.96 -17.80
N ALA A 378 5.72 -14.18 -18.26
CA ALA A 378 6.41 -15.21 -17.46
C ALA A 378 7.84 -14.78 -17.10
N LEU A 379 8.56 -14.14 -18.03
CA LEU A 379 9.92 -13.64 -17.80
C LEU A 379 9.94 -12.47 -16.81
N ILE A 380 8.98 -11.54 -16.92
CA ILE A 380 8.80 -10.47 -15.94
C ILE A 380 8.57 -11.09 -14.57
N ALA A 381 7.59 -12.00 -14.44
CA ALA A 381 7.33 -12.70 -13.19
C ALA A 381 8.57 -13.41 -12.65
N HIS A 382 9.33 -14.14 -13.47
CA HIS A 382 10.57 -14.81 -13.06
C HIS A 382 11.63 -13.82 -12.56
N LEU A 383 11.83 -12.69 -13.23
CA LEU A 383 12.82 -11.68 -12.79
C LEU A 383 12.47 -11.08 -11.42
N PHE A 384 11.19 -10.95 -11.09
CA PHE A 384 10.75 -10.39 -9.81
C PHE A 384 10.57 -11.43 -8.71
N PHE A 385 10.12 -12.63 -9.07
CA PHE A 385 9.81 -13.70 -8.13
C PHE A 385 10.94 -14.73 -8.01
N GLU A 386 11.52 -15.25 -9.10
CA GLU A 386 12.46 -16.39 -9.02
C GLU A 386 13.93 -16.00 -8.73
N GLN A 387 14.37 -14.77 -9.03
CA GLN A 387 15.67 -14.27 -8.54
C GLN A 387 15.68 -13.89 -7.04
N GLY A 388 14.61 -14.21 -6.29
CA GLY A 388 14.50 -13.86 -4.88
C GLY A 388 13.48 -14.61 -4.03
N ILE A 389 12.92 -15.75 -4.46
CA ILE A 389 11.87 -16.45 -3.70
C ILE A 389 12.04 -17.97 -3.77
N GLU A 390 12.48 -18.54 -2.65
CA GLU A 390 11.85 -19.77 -2.18
C GLU A 390 10.44 -19.41 -1.71
N SER A 391 9.45 -20.23 -2.05
CA SER A 391 8.04 -20.03 -1.74
C SER A 391 7.77 -19.63 -0.27
N HIS A 392 7.69 -18.33 0.01
CA HIS A 392 7.32 -17.75 1.31
C HIS A 392 5.80 -17.75 1.51
N GLN A 393 5.11 -18.85 1.15
CA GLN A 393 3.71 -19.03 1.51
C GLN A 393 3.63 -19.16 3.03
N GLY A 394 3.18 -18.09 3.71
CA GLY A 394 2.97 -18.07 5.16
C GLY A 394 3.96 -17.24 5.97
N GLU A 395 4.94 -16.58 5.34
CA GLU A 395 5.79 -15.63 6.05
C GLU A 395 5.21 -14.21 6.00
N VAL A 396 5.38 -13.48 7.10
CA VAL A 396 4.96 -12.09 7.22
C VAL A 396 5.81 -11.23 6.31
N MET A 397 5.19 -10.55 5.35
CA MET A 397 5.86 -9.63 4.44
C MET A 397 5.67 -8.18 4.88
N VAL A 398 6.69 -7.36 4.70
CA VAL A 398 6.64 -5.91 4.98
C VAL A 398 6.61 -5.14 3.67
N THR A 399 5.61 -4.29 3.50
CA THR A 399 5.39 -3.53 2.26
C THR A 399 5.69 -2.04 2.40
N ASN A 400 5.44 -1.45 3.56
CA ASN A 400 5.52 -0.01 3.78
C ASN A 400 6.95 0.47 4.07
N ALA A 401 7.40 1.51 3.37
CA ALA A 401 8.69 2.16 3.61
C ALA A 401 8.91 2.62 5.05
N ARG A 402 7.85 3.05 5.76
CA ARG A 402 7.91 3.42 7.19
C ARG A 402 8.31 2.21 8.04
N HIS A 403 7.63 1.09 7.87
CA HIS A 403 7.94 -0.15 8.58
C HIS A 403 9.37 -0.61 8.27
N ILE A 404 9.77 -0.57 6.99
CA ILE A 404 11.13 -0.95 6.56
C ILE A 404 12.18 -0.07 7.26
N GLY A 405 11.96 1.25 7.30
CA GLY A 405 12.87 2.19 7.98
C GLY A 405 12.97 1.96 9.49
N LEU A 406 11.86 1.68 10.16
CA LEU A 406 11.84 1.36 11.60
C LEU A 406 12.51 0.01 11.89
N LEU A 407 12.26 -1.01 11.07
CA LEU A 407 12.90 -2.32 11.20
C LEU A 407 14.40 -2.25 10.95
N ALA A 408 14.85 -1.44 10.00
CA ALA A 408 16.28 -1.23 9.73
C ALA A 408 16.97 -0.56 10.92
N GLN A 409 16.36 0.49 11.50
CA GLN A 409 16.88 1.15 12.70
C GLN A 409 16.85 0.22 13.92
N ALA A 410 15.81 -0.59 14.09
CA ALA A 410 15.71 -1.57 15.17
C ALA A 410 16.79 -2.65 15.03
N ASN A 411 17.10 -3.07 13.80
CA ASN A 411 18.18 -4.01 13.52
C ASN A 411 19.57 -3.38 13.81
N GLU A 412 19.77 -2.11 13.48
CA GLU A 412 20.99 -1.37 13.82
C GLU A 412 21.17 -1.24 15.35
N ALA A 413 20.10 -0.95 16.09
CA ALA A 413 20.14 -0.95 17.55
C ALA A 413 20.53 -2.33 18.13
N LEU A 414 20.08 -3.43 17.53
CA LEU A 414 20.52 -4.78 17.93
C LEU A 414 21.99 -5.04 17.57
N ASP A 415 22.51 -4.44 16.51
CA ASP A 415 23.94 -4.47 16.18
C ASP A 415 24.79 -3.75 17.23
N GLU A 416 24.31 -2.60 17.73
CA GLU A 416 24.91 -1.86 18.84
C GLU A 416 24.93 -2.70 20.12
N VAL A 417 23.79 -3.34 20.48
CA VAL A 417 23.70 -4.26 21.63
C VAL A 417 24.74 -5.38 21.56
N LEU A 418 24.80 -6.08 20.42
CA LEU A 418 25.71 -7.22 20.25
C LEU A 418 27.18 -6.80 20.26
N SER A 419 27.49 -5.63 19.71
CA SER A 419 28.84 -5.07 19.69
C SER A 419 29.27 -4.60 21.09
N GLY A 420 28.37 -3.96 21.85
CA GLY A 420 28.60 -3.55 23.23
C GLY A 420 28.90 -4.74 24.14
N LEU A 421 28.11 -5.82 24.05
CA LEU A 421 28.34 -7.06 24.79
C LEU A 421 29.68 -7.72 24.41
N ALA A 422 30.04 -7.73 23.12
CA ALA A 422 31.32 -8.28 22.68
C ALA A 422 32.53 -7.47 23.17
N ALA A 423 32.35 -6.17 23.37
CA ALA A 423 33.36 -5.28 23.94
C ALA A 423 33.46 -5.34 25.48
N GLY A 424 32.61 -6.16 26.15
CA GLY A 424 32.55 -6.25 27.61
C GLY A 424 31.96 -5.00 28.25
N MET A 425 31.07 -4.29 27.55
CA MET A 425 30.37 -3.13 28.10
C MET A 425 29.38 -3.57 29.20
N PRO A 426 29.29 -2.82 30.31
CA PRO A 426 28.28 -3.04 31.33
C PRO A 426 26.85 -3.09 30.79
N VAL A 427 26.01 -3.98 31.36
CA VAL A 427 24.64 -4.23 30.89
C VAL A 427 23.70 -3.03 31.02
N ASP A 428 23.97 -2.13 31.95
CA ASP A 428 23.25 -0.87 32.18
C ASP A 428 23.41 0.14 31.04
N LEU A 429 24.51 0.08 30.29
CA LEU A 429 24.72 0.86 29.07
C LEU A 429 24.10 0.15 27.87
N VAL A 430 24.31 -1.16 27.75
CA VAL A 430 23.80 -1.95 26.61
C VAL A 430 22.26 -1.97 26.57
N GLN A 431 21.60 -1.96 27.73
CA GLN A 431 20.13 -1.94 27.76
C GLN A 431 19.51 -0.71 27.08
N ILE A 432 20.23 0.41 26.97
CA ILE A 432 19.74 1.63 26.33
C ILE A 432 19.41 1.34 24.85
N ASP A 433 20.31 0.64 24.16
CA ASP A 433 20.13 0.26 22.76
C ASP A 433 19.04 -0.82 22.60
N MET A 434 18.92 -1.71 23.57
CA MET A 434 17.83 -2.71 23.61
C MET A 434 16.46 -2.06 23.81
N THR A 435 16.35 -1.06 24.68
CA THR A 435 15.13 -0.25 24.87
C THR A 435 14.81 0.56 23.62
N ARG A 436 15.83 1.14 22.96
CA ARG A 436 15.65 1.82 21.66
C ARG A 436 15.06 0.88 20.61
N CYS A 437 15.52 -0.37 20.54
CA CYS A 437 14.93 -1.39 19.65
C CYS A 437 13.44 -1.64 20.02
N TRP A 438 13.12 -1.77 21.30
CA TRP A 438 11.75 -1.99 21.78
C TRP A 438 10.80 -0.84 21.42
N ASP A 439 11.27 0.42 21.52
CA ASP A 439 10.50 1.61 21.15
C ASP A 439 10.26 1.70 19.64
N LEU A 440 11.30 1.48 18.83
CA LEU A 440 11.22 1.49 17.36
C LEU A 440 10.23 0.44 16.83
N LEU A 441 10.21 -0.75 17.44
CA LEU A 441 9.21 -1.77 17.13
C LEU A 441 7.80 -1.31 17.55
N GLY A 442 7.68 -0.52 18.62
CA GLY A 442 6.41 0.01 19.08
C GLY A 442 5.81 1.11 18.23
N GLU A 443 6.65 1.86 17.51
CA GLU A 443 6.20 2.82 16.50
C GLU A 443 5.53 2.14 15.30
N ILE A 444 5.86 0.87 15.01
CA ILE A 444 5.23 0.12 13.91
C ILE A 444 3.76 -0.16 14.22
N THR A 445 3.46 -0.68 15.40
CA THR A 445 2.10 -0.99 15.86
C THR A 445 1.36 0.24 16.39
N GLY A 446 2.08 1.31 16.73
CA GLY A 446 1.50 2.49 17.35
C GLY A 446 1.17 2.27 18.83
N ASP A 447 1.95 1.45 19.56
CA ASP A 447 1.89 1.49 21.03
C ASP A 447 2.86 2.54 21.61
N SER A 448 3.87 2.95 20.83
CA SER A 448 4.77 4.07 21.11
C SER A 448 4.65 5.04 19.93
N TYR A 449 3.82 6.09 19.98
CA TYR A 449 3.64 7.02 18.85
C TYR A 449 3.75 8.49 19.26
N GLN A 450 4.08 9.32 18.27
CA GLN A 450 4.01 10.79 18.37
C GLN A 450 2.75 11.27 17.64
N ASP A 451 2.04 12.25 18.20
CA ASP A 451 0.76 12.74 17.66
C ASP A 451 0.88 13.25 16.20
N GLU A 452 1.97 13.95 15.86
CA GLU A 452 2.20 14.48 14.50
C GLU A 452 2.30 13.38 13.42
N LEU A 453 2.81 12.20 13.79
CA LEU A 453 2.92 11.06 12.87
C LEU A 453 1.53 10.54 12.48
N LEU A 454 0.59 10.51 13.42
CA LEU A 454 -0.77 10.05 13.17
C LEU A 454 -1.46 10.95 12.15
N ASP A 455 -1.35 12.27 12.31
CA ASP A 455 -1.99 13.22 11.41
C ASP A 455 -1.42 13.10 9.98
N GLN A 456 -0.09 12.96 9.85
CA GLN A 456 0.52 12.76 8.54
C GLN A 456 0.06 11.46 7.88
N LEU A 457 -0.04 10.36 8.64
CA LEU A 457 -0.49 9.07 8.09
C LEU A 457 -1.96 9.11 7.64
N PHE A 458 -2.85 9.61 8.50
CA PHE A 458 -4.28 9.65 8.18
C PHE A 458 -4.64 10.68 7.12
N SER A 459 -3.84 11.74 6.94
CA SER A 459 -4.02 12.70 5.83
C SER A 459 -3.91 12.06 4.43
N GLN A 460 -3.25 10.90 4.30
CA GLN A 460 -3.10 10.18 3.03
C GLN A 460 -4.30 9.28 2.68
N PHE A 461 -5.26 9.14 3.60
CA PHE A 461 -6.48 8.36 3.41
C PHE A 461 -7.51 9.15 2.60
N CYS A 462 -8.49 8.45 2.06
CA CYS A 462 -9.63 9.08 1.40
C CYS A 462 -10.59 9.68 2.44
N LEU A 463 -11.36 10.71 2.05
CA LEU A 463 -12.53 11.14 2.83
C LEU A 463 -13.53 9.96 2.92
N GLY A 464 -14.07 9.71 4.12
CA GLY A 464 -15.04 8.63 4.35
C GLY A 464 -14.46 7.28 4.80
N LYS A 465 -13.13 7.19 4.94
CA LYS A 465 -12.46 6.10 5.66
C LYS A 465 -11.38 6.66 6.54
#